data_AF-A0A962DXL5-F1
#
_entry.id   AF-A0A962DXL5-F1
#
_cell.length_a   1.000
_cell.length_b   1.000
_cell.length_c   1.000
_cell.angle_alpha   90.00
_cell.angle_beta   90.00
_cell.angle_gamma   90.00
#
_symmetry.space_group_name_H-M   'P 1'
#
loop_
_entity.id
_entity.type
_entity.pdbx_description
1 polymer ?
#
loop_
_entity_poly.entity_id
_entity_poly.type
_entity_poly.pdbx_seq_one_letter_code
_entity_poly.pdbx_strand_id
1 'polypeptide(L)'
;MISSTTRFMFGMVVLALSTPVPAEDVAKALSAKLPDGCTIEVDVRRDETPACWRLQCADAEPRKLGCDVTELHQVAEIKASPDGRWLALISVGEGHPILEIADLREWRKLDRYQSPCSVNPYPGTISMGDWQAGQLGIESDLDLTVTQDERSPDSIGDTRRYGLWPEGCELVD
;
A
#
# COMPACT_ATOMS: atom_id res chain seq x y z
N MET A 1 -66.78 -27.83 -40.52
CA MET A 1 -65.57 -27.01 -40.31
C MET A 1 -65.14 -27.24 -38.88
N ILE A 2 -63.97 -27.85 -38.71
CA ILE A 2 -63.55 -28.53 -37.47
C ILE A 2 -62.80 -27.53 -36.58
N SER A 3 -63.27 -27.43 -35.34
CA SER A 3 -62.64 -26.77 -34.20
C SER A 3 -61.29 -27.45 -33.91
N SER A 4 -60.20 -26.67 -33.84
CA SER A 4 -58.88 -27.20 -33.47
C SER A 4 -58.35 -26.49 -32.24
N THR A 5 -58.48 -27.20 -31.12
CA THR A 5 -57.87 -26.96 -29.83
C THR A 5 -56.35 -27.17 -29.94
N THR A 6 -55.54 -26.16 -29.61
CA THR A 6 -54.09 -26.37 -29.42
C THR A 6 -53.69 -25.98 -28.01
N ARG A 7 -53.32 -27.01 -27.23
CA ARG A 7 -52.61 -26.93 -25.95
C ARG A 7 -51.24 -26.29 -26.18
N PHE A 8 -50.89 -25.26 -25.40
CA PHE A 8 -49.49 -24.90 -25.18
C PHE A 8 -49.01 -25.50 -23.85
N MET A 9 -47.97 -26.32 -23.98
CA MET A 9 -47.25 -26.98 -22.90
C MET A 9 -46.38 -25.98 -22.13
N PHE A 10 -46.16 -26.34 -20.86
CA PHE A 10 -45.31 -25.69 -19.87
C PHE A 10 -43.90 -25.38 -20.38
N GLY A 11 -43.47 -24.13 -20.20
CA GLY A 11 -42.06 -23.74 -20.14
C GLY A 11 -41.79 -23.15 -18.76
N MET A 12 -41.39 -24.00 -17.82
CA MET A 12 -40.94 -23.58 -16.48
C MET A 12 -39.56 -22.95 -16.62
N VAL A 13 -39.49 -21.61 -16.58
CA VAL A 13 -38.22 -20.89 -16.46
C VAL A 13 -37.74 -21.07 -15.03
N VAL A 14 -36.71 -21.90 -14.85
CA VAL A 14 -35.94 -21.94 -13.61
C VAL A 14 -35.09 -20.68 -13.59
N LEU A 15 -35.58 -19.63 -12.93
CA LEU A 15 -34.73 -18.52 -12.49
C LEU A 15 -33.75 -19.09 -11.48
N ALA A 16 -32.52 -19.35 -11.91
CA ALA A 16 -31.41 -19.53 -10.99
C ALA A 16 -31.29 -18.24 -10.18
N LEU A 17 -31.78 -18.26 -8.95
CA LEU A 17 -31.49 -17.25 -7.96
C LEU A 17 -29.97 -17.30 -7.75
N SER A 18 -29.23 -16.37 -8.35
CA SER A 18 -27.85 -16.14 -7.94
C SER A 18 -27.93 -15.73 -6.48
N THR A 19 -27.56 -16.62 -5.58
CA THR A 19 -27.36 -16.26 -4.18
C THR A 19 -26.35 -15.12 -4.17
N PRO A 20 -26.65 -13.95 -3.58
CA PRO A 20 -25.62 -12.97 -3.34
C PRO A 20 -24.54 -13.67 -2.53
N VAL A 21 -23.33 -13.71 -3.08
CA VAL A 21 -22.15 -14.11 -2.32
C VAL A 21 -22.15 -13.22 -1.08
N PRO A 22 -22.14 -13.79 0.14
CA PRO A 22 -22.03 -12.96 1.33
C PRO A 22 -20.80 -12.07 1.16
N ALA A 23 -20.92 -10.79 1.48
CA ALA A 23 -19.79 -9.88 1.54
C ALA A 23 -18.87 -10.35 2.68
N GLU A 24 -18.07 -11.40 2.41
CA GLU A 24 -16.85 -11.67 3.14
C GLU A 24 -16.05 -10.37 3.12
N ASP A 25 -15.56 -9.96 4.30
CA ASP A 25 -14.72 -8.77 4.51
C ASP A 25 -13.91 -8.49 3.25
N VAL A 26 -14.34 -7.49 2.48
CA VAL A 26 -13.57 -7.05 1.32
C VAL A 26 -12.26 -6.59 1.93
N ALA A 27 -11.22 -7.40 1.78
CA ALA A 27 -9.90 -7.11 2.34
C ALA A 27 -9.58 -5.67 1.95
N LYS A 28 -9.55 -4.79 2.95
CA LYS A 28 -9.32 -3.38 2.68
C LYS A 28 -7.94 -3.31 2.04
N ALA A 29 -7.84 -2.73 0.84
CA ALA A 29 -6.56 -2.55 0.18
C ALA A 29 -6.18 -1.07 0.21
N LEU A 30 -4.88 -0.79 0.38
CA LEU A 30 -4.31 0.50 0.01
C LEU A 30 -3.90 0.44 -1.45
N SER A 31 -4.00 1.57 -2.14
CA SER A 31 -3.61 1.65 -3.55
C SER A 31 -2.86 2.95 -3.84
N ALA A 32 -1.89 2.87 -4.74
CA ALA A 32 -1.20 4.03 -5.31
C ALA A 32 -1.18 3.92 -6.83
N LYS A 33 -1.66 4.96 -7.51
CA LYS A 33 -1.62 5.05 -8.98
C LYS A 33 -0.21 5.38 -9.43
N LEU A 34 0.22 4.71 -10.49
CA LEU A 34 1.52 4.91 -11.14
C LEU A 34 1.36 5.76 -12.40
N PRO A 35 2.42 6.48 -12.84
CA PRO A 35 2.35 7.36 -14.00
C PRO A 35 2.06 6.64 -15.32
N ASP A 36 2.35 5.35 -15.41
CA ASP A 36 2.09 4.49 -16.57
C ASP A 36 0.68 3.91 -16.59
N GLY A 37 -0.21 4.37 -15.71
CA GLY A 37 -1.61 3.93 -15.63
C GLY A 37 -1.81 2.62 -14.86
N CYS A 38 -0.74 1.98 -14.39
CA CYS A 38 -0.83 0.87 -13.46
C CYS A 38 -1.17 1.37 -12.04
N THR A 39 -1.60 0.45 -11.17
CA THR A 39 -1.85 0.69 -9.75
C THR A 39 -1.13 -0.38 -8.96
N ILE A 40 -0.40 0.03 -7.91
CA ILE A 40 0.12 -0.90 -6.91
C ILE A 40 -0.88 -0.98 -5.76
N GLU A 41 -1.17 -2.19 -5.32
CA GLU A 41 -2.12 -2.47 -4.24
C GLU A 41 -1.46 -3.33 -3.18
N VAL A 42 -1.85 -3.12 -1.92
CA VAL A 42 -1.43 -3.94 -0.79
C VAL A 42 -2.62 -4.22 0.11
N ASP A 43 -2.71 -5.46 0.58
CA ASP A 43 -3.70 -5.85 1.57
C ASP A 43 -3.44 -5.13 2.90
N VAL A 44 -4.46 -4.47 3.44
CA VAL A 44 -4.46 -4.00 4.83
C VAL A 44 -4.87 -5.16 5.72
N ARG A 45 -3.92 -5.64 6.52
CA ARG A 45 -4.12 -6.70 7.49
C ARG A 45 -3.97 -6.13 8.90
N ARG A 46 -4.80 -6.60 9.82
CA ARG A 46 -4.75 -6.26 11.26
C ARG A 46 -4.42 -7.45 12.15
N ASP A 47 -4.38 -8.63 11.54
CA ASP A 47 -3.95 -9.89 12.11
C ASP A 47 -2.46 -10.13 11.81
N GLU A 48 -1.98 -11.31 12.19
CA GLU A 48 -0.59 -11.75 11.95
C GLU A 48 -0.37 -12.23 10.51
N THR A 49 -1.41 -12.22 9.68
CA THR A 49 -1.30 -12.60 8.27
C THR A 49 -0.49 -11.55 7.50
N PRO A 50 0.54 -11.93 6.74
CA PRO A 50 1.34 -10.96 6.01
C PRO A 50 0.55 -10.18 4.95
N ALA A 51 0.86 -8.90 4.81
CA ALA A 51 0.38 -8.09 3.71
C ALA A 51 0.93 -8.57 2.36
N CYS A 52 0.07 -8.72 1.36
CA CYS A 52 0.43 -9.12 0.01
C CYS A 52 0.26 -7.97 -0.98
N TRP A 53 1.26 -7.82 -1.85
CA TRP A 53 1.38 -6.76 -2.83
C TRP A 53 1.03 -7.25 -4.23
N ARG A 54 0.31 -6.41 -4.99
CA ARG A 54 -0.14 -6.70 -6.35
C ARG A 54 0.05 -5.48 -7.25
N LEU A 55 0.34 -5.74 -8.51
CA LEU A 55 0.37 -4.74 -9.58
C LEU A 55 -0.81 -5.00 -10.51
N GLN A 56 -1.67 -4.00 -10.67
CA GLN A 56 -2.79 -4.01 -11.60
C GLN A 56 -2.52 -3.03 -12.74
N CYS A 57 -2.64 -3.46 -13.99
CA CYS A 57 -2.63 -2.58 -15.16
C CYS A 57 -3.89 -2.85 -15.98
N ALA A 58 -4.34 -1.89 -16.80
CA ALA A 58 -5.60 -2.02 -17.55
C ALA A 58 -5.60 -3.19 -18.55
N ASP A 59 -4.47 -3.40 -19.23
CA ASP A 59 -4.33 -4.38 -20.31
C ASP A 59 -3.48 -5.60 -19.93
N ALA A 60 -3.38 -5.91 -18.63
CA ALA A 60 -2.61 -7.04 -18.13
C ALA A 60 -3.31 -7.74 -16.96
N GLU A 61 -3.06 -9.04 -16.84
CA GLU A 61 -3.50 -9.80 -15.67
C GLU A 61 -2.88 -9.24 -14.38
N PRO A 62 -3.63 -9.22 -13.26
CA PRO A 62 -3.09 -8.83 -11.96
C PRO A 62 -1.85 -9.66 -11.61
N ARG A 63 -0.77 -8.98 -11.22
CA ARG A 63 0.51 -9.64 -10.92
C ARG A 63 0.83 -9.53 -9.44
N LYS A 64 1.03 -10.67 -8.78
CA LYS A 64 1.53 -10.71 -7.39
C LYS A 64 3.01 -10.30 -7.36
N LEU A 65 3.34 -9.31 -6.55
CA LEU A 65 4.71 -8.80 -6.38
C LEU A 65 5.46 -9.45 -5.20
N GLY A 66 4.72 -9.89 -4.19
CA GLY A 66 5.28 -10.50 -2.98
C GLY A 66 4.29 -10.46 -1.82
N CYS A 67 4.58 -11.20 -0.76
CA CYS A 67 3.95 -11.01 0.55
C CYS A 67 5.07 -10.96 1.59
N ASP A 68 4.81 -10.28 2.70
CA ASP A 68 5.77 -10.21 3.82
C ASP A 68 7.14 -9.65 3.43
N VAL A 69 7.14 -8.61 2.59
CA VAL A 69 8.38 -8.04 2.03
C VAL A 69 8.85 -6.77 2.75
N THR A 70 7.98 -6.13 3.51
CA THR A 70 8.24 -4.90 4.27
C THR A 70 8.92 -5.22 5.60
N GLU A 71 9.50 -4.21 6.26
CA GLU A 71 10.17 -4.41 7.55
C GLU A 71 9.21 -4.87 8.65
N LEU A 72 7.97 -4.36 8.63
CA LEU A 72 6.90 -4.76 9.53
C LEU A 72 5.70 -5.30 8.75
N HIS A 73 4.90 -6.17 9.37
CA HIS A 73 3.88 -6.98 8.70
C HIS A 73 2.64 -6.18 8.23
N GLN A 74 2.32 -5.06 8.89
CA GLN A 74 1.11 -4.28 8.60
C GLN A 74 1.48 -3.01 7.84
N VAL A 75 0.84 -2.77 6.69
CA VAL A 75 1.04 -1.54 5.92
C VAL A 75 -0.09 -0.56 6.22
N ALA A 76 0.26 0.62 6.74
CA ALA A 76 -0.69 1.65 7.14
C ALA A 76 -0.95 2.69 6.06
N GLU A 77 0.08 3.00 5.25
CA GLU A 77 0.00 4.03 4.21
C GLU A 77 1.01 3.74 3.09
N ILE A 78 0.67 4.12 1.84
CA ILE A 78 1.57 4.04 0.68
C ILE A 78 1.44 5.29 -0.21
N LYS A 79 2.54 5.72 -0.84
CA LYS A 79 2.57 6.80 -1.84
C LYS A 79 3.63 6.52 -2.92
N ALA A 80 3.19 6.43 -4.18
CA ALA A 80 4.11 6.34 -5.31
C ALA A 80 4.70 7.71 -5.66
N SER A 81 5.98 7.76 -6.04
CA SER A 81 6.59 8.98 -6.54
C SER A 81 6.02 9.37 -7.91
N PRO A 82 5.97 10.67 -8.27
CA PRO A 82 5.41 11.12 -9.55
C PRO A 82 6.13 10.60 -10.80
N ASP A 83 7.38 10.18 -10.67
CA ASP A 83 8.18 9.56 -11.74
C ASP A 83 8.06 8.02 -11.79
N GLY A 84 7.31 7.43 -10.84
CA GLY A 84 7.07 6.00 -10.71
C GLY A 84 8.31 5.18 -10.35
N ARG A 85 9.38 5.84 -9.89
CA ARG A 85 10.63 5.17 -9.49
C ARG A 85 10.55 4.61 -8.07
N TRP A 86 9.93 5.35 -7.16
CA TRP A 86 9.93 5.07 -5.74
C TRP A 86 8.52 4.79 -5.23
N LEU A 87 8.45 3.99 -4.18
CA LEU A 87 7.25 3.79 -3.39
C LEU A 87 7.59 4.06 -1.93
N ALA A 88 7.02 5.11 -1.36
CA ALA A 88 7.05 5.32 0.08
C ALA A 88 5.93 4.53 0.73
N LEU A 89 6.20 3.94 1.89
CA LEU A 89 5.21 3.24 2.68
C LEU A 89 5.52 3.34 4.18
N ILE A 90 4.48 3.34 4.99
CA ILE A 90 4.60 3.16 6.43
C ILE A 90 4.16 1.74 6.79
N SER A 91 5.09 0.95 7.33
CA SER A 91 4.80 -0.33 7.94
C SER A 91 4.73 -0.17 9.47
N VAL A 92 3.90 -0.98 10.15
CA VAL A 92 3.63 -0.88 11.58
C VAL A 92 3.69 -2.26 12.23
N GLY A 93 4.28 -2.32 13.42
CA GLY A 93 4.37 -3.51 14.27
C GLY A 93 4.31 -3.08 15.72
N GLU A 94 3.40 -3.68 16.50
CA GLU A 94 3.20 -3.35 17.93
C GLU A 94 2.91 -1.85 18.20
N GLY A 95 2.43 -1.12 17.19
CA GLY A 95 2.17 0.32 17.28
C GLY A 95 3.37 1.22 16.92
N HIS A 96 4.50 0.64 16.53
CA HIS A 96 5.68 1.38 16.09
C HIS A 96 5.71 1.49 14.55
N PRO A 97 5.60 2.70 13.99
CA PRO A 97 5.69 2.90 12.55
C PRO A 97 7.16 2.92 12.09
N ILE A 98 7.43 2.39 10.90
CA ILE A 98 8.67 2.57 10.15
C ILE A 98 8.30 3.10 8.77
N LEU A 99 9.00 4.14 8.32
CA LEU A 99 8.91 4.62 6.94
C LEU A 99 9.95 3.90 6.10
N GLU A 100 9.51 3.31 4.99
CA GLU A 100 10.37 2.67 3.99
C GLU A 100 10.19 3.37 2.64
N ILE A 101 11.29 3.54 1.88
CA ILE A 101 11.26 3.97 0.48
C ILE A 101 11.79 2.82 -0.38
N ALA A 102 10.88 2.13 -1.06
CA ALA A 102 11.21 1.00 -1.91
C ALA A 102 11.54 1.42 -3.36
N ASP A 103 12.52 0.75 -3.99
CA ASP A 103 12.78 0.88 -5.43
C ASP A 103 11.69 0.13 -6.20
N LEU A 104 10.62 0.87 -6.53
CA LEU A 104 9.46 0.33 -7.23
C LEU A 104 9.82 -0.11 -8.65
N ARG A 105 10.75 0.58 -9.31
CA ARG A 105 11.15 0.26 -10.67
C ARG A 105 11.87 -1.08 -10.73
N GLU A 106 12.82 -1.32 -9.83
CA GLU A 106 13.50 -2.62 -9.73
C GLU A 106 12.54 -3.70 -9.27
N TRP A 107 11.71 -3.44 -8.25
CA TRP A 107 10.76 -4.43 -7.76
C TRP A 107 9.82 -4.91 -8.86
N ARG A 108 9.32 -3.98 -9.69
CA ARG A 108 8.45 -4.36 -10.82
C ARG A 108 9.17 -5.16 -11.90
N LYS A 109 10.47 -4.97 -12.10
CA LYS A 109 11.23 -5.61 -13.20
C LYS A 109 11.86 -6.95 -12.79
N LEU A 110 12.32 -7.03 -11.55
CA LEU A 110 13.15 -8.12 -11.05
C LEU A 110 12.47 -8.96 -9.96
N ASP A 111 11.23 -8.61 -9.59
CA ASP A 111 10.48 -9.25 -8.51
C ASP A 111 11.23 -9.28 -7.18
N ARG A 112 11.95 -8.19 -6.92
CA ARG A 112 12.79 -8.03 -5.76
C ARG A 112 12.47 -6.75 -5.02
N TYR A 113 11.84 -6.89 -3.86
CA TYR A 113 11.66 -5.77 -2.94
C TYR A 113 13.01 -5.35 -2.36
N GLN A 114 13.31 -4.06 -2.43
CA GLN A 114 14.46 -3.44 -1.80
C GLN A 114 14.05 -2.08 -1.29
N SER A 115 14.34 -1.81 -0.02
CA SER A 115 14.16 -0.51 0.61
C SER A 115 15.54 0.11 0.85
N PRO A 116 16.08 0.91 -0.09
CA PRO A 116 17.36 1.60 0.12
C PRO A 116 17.32 2.65 1.22
N CYS A 117 16.13 3.05 1.68
CA CYS A 117 15.97 4.02 2.75
C CYS A 117 14.89 3.58 3.72
N SER A 118 15.26 3.52 5.00
CA SER A 118 14.35 3.21 6.10
C SER A 118 14.57 4.21 7.23
N VAL A 119 13.48 4.78 7.74
CA VAL A 119 13.50 5.74 8.84
C VAL A 119 12.67 5.16 9.97
N ASN A 120 13.37 4.76 11.03
CA ASN A 120 12.75 4.36 12.29
C ASN A 120 12.67 5.59 13.21
N PRO A 121 11.47 6.12 13.49
CA PRO A 121 11.29 7.27 14.36
C PRO A 121 11.27 6.88 15.84
N TYR A 122 11.49 5.62 16.25
CA TYR A 122 11.39 5.24 17.67
C TYR A 122 12.27 6.14 18.56
N PRO A 123 11.76 6.61 19.72
CA PRO A 123 10.46 6.28 20.36
C PRO A 123 9.24 7.10 19.91
N GLY A 124 9.38 7.94 18.89
CA GLY A 124 8.34 8.85 18.39
C GLY A 124 7.50 8.27 17.25
N THR A 125 6.88 9.18 16.51
CA THR A 125 5.99 8.91 15.38
C THR A 125 6.52 9.51 14.08
N ILE A 126 6.04 8.99 12.95
CA ILE A 126 6.33 9.52 11.62
C ILE A 126 5.06 9.49 10.76
N SER A 127 4.92 10.47 9.89
CA SER A 127 3.84 10.54 8.89
C SER A 127 4.37 10.99 7.54
N MET A 128 3.69 10.60 6.46
CA MET A 128 4.05 10.98 5.09
C MET A 128 3.24 12.18 4.60
N GLY A 129 3.95 13.17 4.10
CA GLY A 129 3.42 14.24 3.27
C GLY A 129 3.39 13.86 1.79
N ASP A 130 3.43 14.87 0.92
CA ASP A 130 3.45 14.67 -0.53
C ASP A 130 4.86 14.67 -1.10
N TRP A 131 4.98 14.05 -2.26
CA TRP A 131 6.19 14.14 -3.08
C TRP A 131 6.29 15.53 -3.72
N GLN A 132 7.40 16.24 -3.49
CA GLN A 132 7.67 17.55 -4.08
C GLN A 132 9.14 17.65 -4.50
N ALA A 133 9.38 18.09 -5.74
CA ALA A 133 10.73 18.27 -6.29
C ALA A 133 11.67 17.04 -6.12
N GLY A 134 11.11 15.82 -6.13
CA GLY A 134 11.87 14.57 -5.96
C GLY A 134 12.05 14.10 -4.51
N GLN A 135 11.62 14.91 -3.53
CA GLN A 135 11.65 14.56 -2.11
C GLN A 135 10.28 14.09 -1.64
N LEU A 136 10.25 13.18 -0.68
CA LEU A 136 9.05 12.89 0.10
C LEU A 136 9.02 13.84 1.30
N GLY A 137 7.97 14.66 1.44
CA GLY A 137 7.75 15.37 2.70
C GLY A 137 7.42 14.37 3.81
N ILE A 138 8.03 14.50 4.98
CA ILE A 138 7.75 13.69 6.15
C ILE A 138 7.59 14.59 7.38
N GLU A 139 6.80 14.15 8.35
CA GLU A 139 6.67 14.84 9.64
C GLU A 139 6.95 13.87 10.79
N SER A 140 7.64 14.32 11.83
CA SER A 140 7.93 13.53 13.04
C SER A 140 7.90 14.40 14.29
N ASP A 141 7.52 13.82 15.42
CA ASP A 141 7.60 14.44 16.75
C ASP A 141 8.99 14.33 17.40
N LEU A 142 9.95 13.73 16.68
CA LEU A 142 11.35 13.65 17.06
C LEU A 142 12.27 14.36 16.06
N ASP A 143 13.45 14.71 16.55
CA ASP A 143 14.55 15.12 15.69
C ASP A 143 15.11 13.91 14.93
N LEU A 144 14.81 13.82 13.65
CA LEU A 144 15.31 12.73 12.81
C LEU A 144 16.76 12.93 12.35
N THR A 145 17.35 14.11 12.57
CA THR A 145 18.73 14.44 12.16
C THR A 145 19.79 13.94 13.16
N VAL A 146 19.39 13.68 14.41
CA VAL A 146 20.26 13.09 15.42
C VAL A 146 20.27 11.57 15.30
N THR A 147 21.31 10.94 15.84
CA THR A 147 21.43 9.48 15.83
C THR A 147 20.35 8.84 16.70
N GLN A 148 19.98 7.59 16.40
CA GLN A 148 18.91 6.91 17.14
C GLN A 148 19.24 6.76 18.64
N ASP A 149 20.51 6.57 19.00
CA ASP A 149 20.97 6.47 20.39
C ASP A 149 20.82 7.77 21.19
N GLU A 150 20.74 8.91 20.50
CA GLU A 150 20.53 10.22 21.11
C GLU A 150 19.04 10.54 21.32
N ARG A 151 18.13 9.76 20.71
CA ARG A 151 16.69 9.95 20.84
C ARG A 151 16.20 9.35 22.15
N SER A 152 15.41 10.13 22.87
CA SER A 152 14.80 9.73 24.15
C SER A 152 13.30 10.01 24.13
N PRO A 153 12.47 9.28 24.89
CA PRO A 153 11.08 9.66 25.11
C PRO A 153 10.92 11.12 25.57
N ASP A 154 11.90 11.65 26.31
CA ASP A 154 11.91 13.04 26.78
C ASP A 154 12.20 14.06 25.67
N SER A 155 12.72 13.62 24.52
CA SER A 155 12.96 14.47 23.35
C SER A 155 11.74 14.58 22.42
N ILE A 156 10.66 13.84 22.69
CA ILE A 156 9.40 13.96 21.96
C ILE A 156 8.86 15.37 22.20
N GLY A 157 8.61 16.11 21.12
CA GLY A 157 8.22 17.51 21.19
C GLY A 157 7.32 17.92 20.05
N ASP A 158 7.44 19.19 19.64
CA ASP A 158 6.68 19.72 18.52
C ASP A 158 7.02 18.98 17.22
N THR A 159 6.00 18.76 16.39
CA THR A 159 6.17 18.14 15.08
C THR A 159 7.11 18.95 14.19
N ARG A 160 8.15 18.29 13.71
CA ARG A 160 9.13 18.79 12.74
C ARG A 160 8.80 18.23 11.36
N ARG A 161 9.21 18.98 10.34
CA ARG A 161 9.03 18.62 8.93
C ARG A 161 10.38 18.43 8.29
N TYR A 162 10.46 17.44 7.40
CA TYR A 162 11.65 17.15 6.62
C TYR A 162 11.26 16.85 5.18
N GLY A 163 12.16 17.14 4.26
CA GLY A 163 12.23 16.50 2.95
C GLY A 163 13.16 15.30 3.00
N LEU A 164 12.71 14.15 2.53
CA LEU A 164 13.51 12.93 2.42
C LEU A 164 13.86 12.67 0.95
N TRP A 165 15.14 12.64 0.64
CA TRP A 165 15.65 12.19 -0.65
C TRP A 165 15.76 10.66 -0.68
N PRO A 166 15.04 9.97 -1.59
CA PRO A 166 15.12 8.52 -1.72
C PRO A 166 16.54 8.06 -2.06
N GLU A 167 17.22 8.79 -2.93
CA GLU A 167 18.60 8.55 -3.30
C GLU A 167 19.53 8.88 -2.12
N GLY A 168 19.93 7.85 -1.36
CA GLY A 168 20.89 8.00 -0.27
C GLY A 168 20.26 8.22 1.11
N CYS A 169 18.92 8.27 1.22
CA CYS A 169 18.20 8.41 2.48
C CYS A 169 18.58 9.68 3.25
N GLU A 170 18.72 10.80 2.53
CA GLU A 170 19.15 12.08 3.11
C GLU A 170 17.94 12.91 3.55
N LEU A 171 17.99 13.42 4.78
CA LEU A 171 16.99 14.32 5.35
C LEU A 171 17.42 15.78 5.19
N VAL A 172 16.47 16.63 4.83
CA VAL A 172 16.64 18.08 4.70
C VAL A 172 15.52 18.78 5.48
N ASP A 173 15.88 19.75 6.32
CA ASP A 173 14.94 20.57 7.10
C ASP A 173 14.31 21.71 6.28
#